data_AF-A0A4Q5WBZ0-F1
#
_entry.id   AF-A0A4Q5WBZ0-F1
#
_cell.length_a   1.000
_cell.length_b   1.000
_cell.length_c   1.000
_cell.angle_alpha   90.00
_cell.angle_beta   90.00
_cell.angle_gamma   90.00
#
_symmetry.space_group_name_H-M   'P 1'
#
loop_
_entity.id
_entity.type
_entity.pdbx_description
1 polymer ?
#
loop_
_entity_poly.entity_id
_entity_poly.type
_entity_poly.pdbx_seq_one_letter_code
_entity_poly.pdbx_strand_id
1 'polypeptide(L)'
;MDETLNRKLRVLADAAKYDASCASAGAKKRKAGPKGLGSTDGTGICHAYTPDGRCVSLLKILLTNYCLFDCAYCINRRSSNVERARFTVDEVVKLTIEFYKRNYIEGLFLSSGIIQTPDYTMEQMILVAKKLRKEQGFAGYIHLKTIPEASPWLIEQAGLWADRLSINLELPTNDSLKAFAPEKDGVSITNAMEQM
;
A
#
# COMPACT_ATOMS: atom_id res chain seq x y z
N MET A 1 -3.54 20.12 8.46
CA MET A 1 -3.79 18.67 8.56
C MET A 1 -3.68 18.32 10.03
N ASP A 2 -4.60 17.51 10.56
CA ASP A 2 -4.54 17.07 11.97
C ASP A 2 -3.18 16.44 12.30
N GLU A 3 -2.63 16.75 13.48
CA GLU A 3 -1.31 16.31 13.92
C GLU A 3 -1.23 14.79 14.03
N THR A 4 -2.33 14.16 14.50
CA THR A 4 -2.44 12.70 14.57
C THR A 4 -2.40 12.07 13.17
N LEU A 5 -3.16 12.63 12.23
CA LEU A 5 -3.19 12.15 10.85
C LEU A 5 -1.83 12.30 10.16
N ASN A 6 -1.13 13.41 10.42
CA ASN A 6 0.22 13.65 9.87
C ASN A 6 1.24 12.66 10.44
N ARG A 7 1.19 12.37 11.75
CA ARG A 7 2.03 11.34 12.36
C ARG A 7 1.80 9.96 11.72
N LYS A 8 0.53 9.55 11.56
CA LYS A 8 0.19 8.28 10.90
C LYS A 8 0.72 8.23 9.46
N LEU A 9 0.54 9.30 8.69
CA LEU A 9 1.06 9.41 7.33
C LEU A 9 2.56 9.22 7.28
N ARG A 10 3.33 9.90 8.14
CA ARG A 10 4.78 9.74 8.20
C ARG A 10 5.21 8.28 8.44
N VAL A 11 4.56 7.61 9.39
CA VAL A 11 4.88 6.21 9.74
C VAL A 11 4.52 5.26 8.60
N LEU A 12 3.32 5.43 8.02
CA LEU A 12 2.77 4.48 7.05
C LEU A 12 3.28 4.70 5.62
N ALA A 13 3.64 5.93 5.26
CA ALA A 13 4.38 6.22 4.03
C ALA A 13 5.81 5.67 4.08
N ASP A 14 6.51 5.83 5.22
CA ASP A 14 7.86 5.27 5.38
C ASP A 14 7.84 3.74 5.36
N ALA A 15 6.87 3.10 6.01
CA ALA A 15 6.70 1.66 5.97
C ALA A 15 6.36 1.14 4.56
N ALA A 16 5.64 1.91 3.74
CA ALA A 16 5.30 1.54 2.37
C ALA A 16 6.50 1.53 1.41
N LYS A 17 7.65 2.12 1.77
CA LYS A 17 8.84 2.12 0.91
C LYS A 17 9.38 0.72 0.62
N TYR A 18 9.16 -0.23 1.53
CA TYR A 18 9.58 -1.63 1.37
C TYR A 18 8.68 -2.43 0.44
N ASP A 19 7.58 -1.84 -0.02
CA ASP A 19 6.70 -2.45 -1.00
C ASP A 19 7.27 -2.28 -2.42
N ALA A 20 7.89 -3.31 -2.99
CA ALA A 20 8.51 -3.22 -4.31
C ALA A 20 7.45 -3.22 -5.43
N SER A 21 6.95 -2.04 -5.82
CA SER A 21 5.94 -1.94 -6.90
C SER A 21 6.05 -0.68 -7.78
N CYS A 22 6.83 0.33 -7.38
CA CYS A 22 6.88 1.63 -8.06
C CYS A 22 8.32 2.12 -8.22
N ALA A 23 8.60 2.93 -9.24
CA ALA A 23 9.97 3.29 -9.66
C ALA A 23 10.71 4.28 -8.72
N SER A 24 10.09 4.75 -7.62
CA SER A 24 10.63 5.91 -6.88
C SER A 24 10.44 5.90 -5.35
N ALA A 25 9.99 4.81 -4.73
CA ALA A 25 9.86 4.78 -3.26
C ALA A 25 11.20 4.41 -2.59
N GLY A 26 12.05 5.41 -2.26
CA GLY A 26 13.27 5.14 -1.49
C GLY A 26 14.35 6.22 -1.45
N ALA A 27 14.05 7.49 -1.78
CA ALA A 27 15.08 8.50 -1.81
C ALA A 27 15.63 8.81 -0.40
N LYS A 28 16.97 8.78 -0.27
CA LYS A 28 17.72 8.93 0.98
C LYS A 28 18.82 10.00 0.90
N LYS A 29 19.27 10.38 2.10
CA LYS A 29 20.56 10.95 2.55
C LYS A 29 20.99 12.37 2.16
N ARG A 30 20.53 12.98 1.05
CA ARG A 30 20.91 14.37 0.74
C ARG A 30 19.91 15.38 1.33
N LYS A 31 20.39 16.22 2.26
CA LYS A 31 19.69 17.44 2.71
C LYS A 31 20.23 18.63 1.93
N ALA A 32 19.34 19.43 1.37
CA ALA A 32 19.69 20.76 0.91
C ALA A 32 20.20 21.59 2.10
N GLY A 33 21.24 22.40 1.89
CA GLY A 33 21.65 23.43 2.85
C GLY A 33 20.59 24.55 2.97
N PRO A 34 20.80 25.57 3.81
CA PRO A 34 19.81 26.62 4.10
C PRO A 34 19.28 27.39 2.87
N LYS A 35 19.99 27.34 1.74
CA LYS A 35 19.61 27.96 0.45
C LYS A 35 19.58 26.95 -0.71
N GLY A 36 19.63 25.65 -0.42
CA GLY A 36 19.62 24.62 -1.46
C GLY A 36 18.19 24.31 -1.92
N LEU A 37 18.04 24.01 -3.21
CA LEU A 37 16.78 23.52 -3.79
C LEU A 37 16.83 21.99 -3.90
N GLY A 38 15.67 21.36 -3.71
CA GLY A 38 15.51 19.92 -3.83
C GLY A 38 15.82 19.14 -2.54
N SER A 39 14.82 18.44 -2.04
CA SER A 39 14.95 17.36 -1.06
C SER A 39 13.80 16.39 -1.27
N THR A 40 13.94 15.17 -0.78
CA THR A 40 12.85 14.19 -0.82
C THR A 40 12.24 14.13 0.56
N ASP A 41 11.04 14.69 0.67
CA ASP A 41 10.18 14.58 1.83
C ASP A 41 9.51 13.19 1.76
N GLY A 42 9.65 12.39 2.83
CA GLY A 42 9.12 11.03 2.91
C GLY A 42 7.59 10.97 2.98
N THR A 43 6.88 11.80 2.22
CA THR A 43 5.42 11.94 2.15
C THR A 43 4.75 10.78 1.43
N GLY A 44 5.53 9.83 0.92
CA GLY A 44 5.02 8.60 0.31
C GLY A 44 4.58 8.78 -1.14
N ILE A 45 4.98 9.84 -1.83
CA ILE A 45 4.66 9.97 -3.26
C ILE A 45 5.63 9.13 -4.09
N CYS A 46 5.10 8.29 -4.96
CA CYS A 46 5.89 7.50 -5.92
C CYS A 46 5.29 7.60 -7.32
N HIS A 47 6.06 7.27 -8.34
CA HIS A 47 5.61 7.30 -9.72
C HIS A 47 5.36 5.89 -10.26
N ALA A 48 4.29 5.76 -11.05
CA ALA A 48 3.93 4.55 -11.79
C ALA A 48 3.59 4.91 -13.24
N TYR A 49 3.64 3.92 -14.12
CA TYR A 49 3.23 4.08 -15.51
C TYR A 49 1.85 3.45 -15.72
N THR A 50 0.92 4.23 -16.26
CA THR A 50 -0.40 3.76 -16.69
C THR A 50 -0.30 2.98 -18.00
N PRO A 51 -1.32 2.18 -18.38
CA PRO A 51 -1.28 1.37 -19.61
C PRO A 51 -1.06 2.15 -20.91
N ASP A 52 -1.42 3.44 -20.94
CA ASP A 52 -1.19 4.38 -22.04
C ASP A 52 0.21 5.04 -22.01
N GLY A 53 1.10 4.59 -21.12
CA GLY A 53 2.49 5.04 -21.04
C GLY A 53 2.73 6.33 -20.28
N ARG A 54 1.68 6.95 -19.69
CA ARG A 54 1.85 8.16 -18.87
C ARG A 54 2.46 7.83 -17.51
N CYS A 55 3.39 8.67 -17.08
CA CYS A 55 3.90 8.66 -15.72
C CYS A 55 2.92 9.42 -14.83
N VAL A 56 2.43 8.77 -13.77
CA VAL A 56 1.51 9.36 -12.78
C VAL A 56 2.13 9.29 -11.39
N SER A 57 1.89 10.30 -10.58
CA SER A 57 2.28 10.34 -9.17
C SER A 57 1.17 9.76 -8.30
N LEU A 58 1.54 8.84 -7.41
CA LEU A 58 0.65 8.09 -6.54
C LEU A 58 0.99 8.37 -5.09
N LEU A 59 -0.03 8.57 -4.25
CA LEU A 59 0.11 8.49 -2.81
C LEU A 59 0.31 7.02 -2.42
N LYS A 60 1.51 6.64 -2.03
CA LYS A 60 1.89 5.29 -1.63
C LYS A 60 1.93 5.17 -0.12
N ILE A 61 0.94 4.49 0.43
CA ILE A 61 0.78 4.34 1.86
C ILE A 61 0.32 2.94 2.23
N LEU A 62 0.60 2.55 3.47
CA LEU A 62 -0.05 1.40 4.09
C LEU A 62 -1.34 1.84 4.79
N LEU A 63 -2.41 1.06 4.69
CA LEU A 63 -3.58 1.19 5.57
C LEU A 63 -3.16 1.01 7.03
N THR A 64 -2.30 0.03 7.28
CA THR A 64 -1.62 -0.16 8.55
C THR A 64 -0.30 -0.87 8.37
N ASN A 65 0.66 -0.62 9.26
CA ASN A 65 1.86 -1.42 9.36
C ASN A 65 1.77 -2.47 10.47
N TYR A 66 0.65 -2.62 11.20
CA TYR A 66 0.43 -3.80 12.04
C TYR A 66 0.28 -5.03 11.15
N CYS A 67 0.94 -6.13 11.52
CA CYS A 67 0.86 -7.39 10.77
C CYS A 67 0.84 -8.58 11.73
N LEU A 68 -0.02 -9.56 11.46
CA LEU A 68 -0.07 -10.84 12.17
C LEU A 68 1.09 -11.77 11.81
N PHE A 69 1.65 -11.62 10.61
CA PHE A 69 2.66 -12.53 10.06
C PHE A 69 4.06 -12.14 10.51
N ASP A 70 4.97 -13.12 10.55
CA ASP A 70 6.34 -12.93 11.04
C ASP A 70 7.41 -13.09 9.95
N CYS A 71 7.12 -12.64 8.72
CA CYS A 71 8.04 -12.79 7.59
C CYS A 71 9.43 -12.21 7.90
N ALA A 72 10.47 -13.02 7.84
CA ALA A 72 11.83 -12.71 8.30
C ALA A 72 12.47 -11.51 7.58
N TYR A 73 12.07 -11.26 6.34
CA TYR A 73 12.56 -10.16 5.50
C TYR A 73 11.73 -8.87 5.63
N CYS A 74 10.61 -8.89 6.36
CA CYS A 74 9.69 -7.77 6.45
C CYS A 74 9.92 -6.95 7.74
N ILE A 75 10.21 -5.66 7.61
CA ILE A 75 10.33 -4.77 8.78
C ILE A 75 9.02 -4.67 9.58
N ASN A 76 7.88 -4.86 8.91
CA ASN A 76 6.55 -4.78 9.51
C ASN A 76 6.09 -6.11 10.11
N ARG A 77 6.93 -7.16 10.14
CA ARG A 77 6.63 -8.44 10.79
C ARG A 77 6.23 -8.23 12.26
N ARG A 78 5.40 -9.10 12.83
CA ARG A 78 4.86 -8.92 14.20
C ARG A 78 5.95 -8.77 15.26
N SER A 79 7.09 -9.45 15.12
CA SER A 79 8.18 -9.44 16.10
C SER A 79 9.05 -8.17 16.06
N SER A 80 8.90 -7.32 15.05
CA SER A 80 9.69 -6.09 14.93
C SER A 80 9.20 -4.98 15.85
N ASN A 81 10.14 -4.39 16.60
CA ASN A 81 9.90 -3.21 17.42
C ASN A 81 10.04 -1.92 16.59
N VAL A 82 8.97 -1.56 15.89
CA VAL A 82 8.86 -0.32 15.10
C VAL A 82 7.61 0.45 15.50
N GLU A 83 7.61 1.77 15.29
CA GLU A 83 6.41 2.59 15.52
C GLU A 83 5.26 2.08 14.64
N ARG A 84 4.11 1.81 15.26
CA ARG A 84 2.94 1.27 14.56
C ARG A 84 1.83 2.31 14.45
N ALA A 85 1.15 2.29 13.31
CA ALA A 85 0.03 3.15 13.02
C ALA A 85 -1.01 2.41 12.19
N ARG A 86 -2.24 2.93 12.23
CA ARG A 86 -3.35 2.44 11.44
C ARG A 86 -4.23 3.62 11.06
N PHE A 87 -4.57 3.70 9.79
CA PHE A 87 -5.63 4.56 9.31
C PHE A 87 -6.99 3.88 9.44
N THR A 88 -8.01 4.69 9.66
CA THR A 88 -9.38 4.34 9.32
C THR A 88 -9.59 4.48 7.80
N VAL A 89 -10.63 3.85 7.27
CA VAL A 89 -11.02 3.99 5.86
C VAL A 89 -11.21 5.47 5.49
N ASP A 90 -11.93 6.23 6.33
CA ASP A 90 -12.22 7.64 6.06
C ASP A 90 -10.97 8.53 6.11
N GLU A 91 -9.99 8.20 6.95
CA GLU A 91 -8.70 8.90 6.97
C GLU A 91 -7.95 8.72 5.64
N VAL A 92 -7.92 7.51 5.08
CA VAL A 92 -7.29 7.26 3.78
C VAL A 92 -8.02 7.99 2.67
N VAL A 93 -9.36 7.86 2.60
CA VAL A 93 -10.19 8.54 1.60
C VAL A 93 -9.95 10.05 1.65
N LYS A 94 -9.99 10.65 2.84
CA LYS A 94 -9.74 12.08 3.04
C LYS A 94 -8.34 12.48 2.58
N LEU A 95 -7.31 11.72 2.94
CA LEU A 95 -5.94 12.01 2.53
C LEU A 95 -5.80 11.99 1.01
N THR A 96 -6.30 10.94 0.35
CA THR A 96 -6.24 10.84 -1.12
C THR A 96 -6.91 12.04 -1.79
N ILE A 97 -8.11 12.42 -1.36
CA ILE A 97 -8.81 13.57 -1.96
C ILE A 97 -8.09 14.89 -1.70
N GLU A 98 -7.55 15.10 -0.49
CA GLU A 98 -6.81 16.33 -0.17
C GLU A 98 -5.51 16.47 -0.97
N PHE A 99 -4.77 15.38 -1.15
CA PHE A 99 -3.56 15.40 -1.98
C PHE A 99 -3.90 15.60 -3.46
N TYR A 100 -4.97 14.96 -3.95
CA TYR A 100 -5.43 15.13 -5.33
C TYR A 100 -5.87 16.58 -5.61
N LYS A 101 -6.70 17.17 -4.75
CA LYS A 101 -7.17 18.57 -4.89
C LYS A 101 -6.04 19.61 -4.88
N ARG A 102 -4.87 19.25 -4.32
CA ARG A 102 -3.67 20.10 -4.29
C ARG A 102 -2.71 19.82 -5.45
N ASN A 103 -3.10 18.96 -6.39
CA ASN A 103 -2.30 18.52 -7.53
C ASN A 103 -0.97 17.86 -7.11
N TYR A 104 -0.94 17.16 -5.98
CA TYR A 104 0.24 16.41 -5.52
C TYR A 104 0.27 14.97 -6.02
N ILE A 105 -0.89 14.42 -6.37
CA ILE A 105 -1.05 13.04 -6.84
C ILE A 105 -2.10 12.98 -7.95
N GLU A 106 -1.99 11.99 -8.82
CA GLU A 106 -3.04 11.56 -9.76
C GLU A 106 -3.67 10.22 -9.34
N GLY A 107 -3.20 9.60 -8.25
CA GLY A 107 -3.73 8.33 -7.79
C GLY A 107 -3.28 7.87 -6.40
N LEU A 108 -3.76 6.70 -6.00
CA LEU A 108 -3.49 6.02 -4.73
C LEU A 108 -2.83 4.67 -5.00
N PHE A 109 -1.72 4.39 -4.33
CA PHE A 109 -1.21 3.04 -4.11
C PHE A 109 -1.48 2.66 -2.64
N LEU A 110 -2.33 1.66 -2.43
CA LEU A 110 -2.69 1.19 -1.09
C LEU A 110 -2.28 -0.27 -0.91
N SER A 111 -1.51 -0.50 0.15
CA SER A 111 -1.11 -1.82 0.64
C SER A 111 -1.42 -1.88 2.14
N SER A 112 -1.20 -3.02 2.80
CA SER A 112 -1.44 -3.15 4.23
C SER A 112 -0.64 -4.29 4.84
N GLY A 113 -0.29 -4.17 6.12
CA GLY A 113 -0.10 -5.34 6.97
C GLY A 113 -1.45 -5.97 7.33
N ILE A 114 -1.43 -7.23 7.77
CA ILE A 114 -2.64 -8.02 8.04
C ILE A 114 -3.07 -7.84 9.50
N ILE A 115 -4.33 -7.46 9.73
CA ILE A 115 -4.93 -7.31 11.06
C ILE A 115 -6.24 -8.10 11.15
N GLN A 116 -6.51 -8.69 12.31
CA GLN A 116 -7.64 -9.62 12.55
C GLN A 116 -7.60 -10.86 11.66
N THR A 117 -7.93 -10.71 10.38
CA THR A 117 -7.85 -11.74 9.34
C THR A 117 -7.41 -11.12 8.00
N PRO A 118 -6.88 -11.93 7.08
CA PRO A 118 -6.64 -11.51 5.69
C PRO A 118 -7.89 -10.86 5.07
N ASP A 119 -9.05 -11.53 5.20
CA ASP A 119 -10.34 -11.06 4.69
C ASP A 119 -10.73 -9.69 5.24
N TYR A 120 -10.70 -9.53 6.57
CA TYR A 120 -11.05 -8.27 7.21
C TYR A 120 -10.20 -7.12 6.67
N THR A 121 -8.89 -7.34 6.54
CA THR A 121 -7.97 -6.31 6.04
C THR A 121 -8.27 -5.98 4.57
N MET A 122 -8.52 -7.01 3.75
CA MET A 122 -8.86 -6.83 2.34
C MET A 122 -10.19 -6.08 2.16
N GLU A 123 -11.20 -6.39 2.97
CA GLU A 123 -12.47 -5.65 3.02
C GLU A 123 -12.25 -4.16 3.31
N GLN A 124 -11.39 -3.81 4.28
CA GLN A 124 -11.09 -2.41 4.57
C GLN A 124 -10.45 -1.69 3.37
N MET A 125 -9.53 -2.36 2.66
CA MET A 125 -8.90 -1.82 1.45
C MET A 125 -9.92 -1.61 0.32
N ILE A 126 -10.83 -2.57 0.12
CA ILE A 126 -11.93 -2.48 -0.85
C ILE A 126 -12.86 -1.33 -0.49
N LEU A 127 -13.19 -1.15 0.80
CA LEU A 127 -14.02 -0.04 1.26
C LEU A 127 -13.41 1.32 0.96
N VAL A 128 -12.08 1.48 1.08
CA VAL A 128 -11.39 2.71 0.67
C VAL A 128 -11.63 2.99 -0.82
N ALA A 129 -11.35 2.00 -1.69
CA ALA A 129 -11.50 2.16 -3.13
C ALA A 129 -12.96 2.44 -3.52
N LYS A 130 -13.91 1.68 -2.96
CA LYS A 130 -15.35 1.85 -3.19
C LYS A 130 -15.84 3.23 -2.76
N LYS A 131 -15.43 3.74 -1.59
CA LYS A 131 -15.79 5.09 -1.13
C LYS A 131 -15.21 6.18 -2.02
N LEU A 132 -13.95 6.04 -2.43
CA LEU A 132 -13.33 6.96 -3.40
C LEU A 132 -14.16 7.03 -4.71
N ARG A 133 -14.54 5.88 -5.27
CA ARG A 133 -15.35 5.82 -6.51
C ARG A 133 -16.78 6.34 -6.32
N LYS A 134 -17.51 5.84 -5.33
CA LYS A 134 -18.97 6.03 -5.22
C LYS A 134 -19.37 7.28 -4.45
N GLU A 135 -18.61 7.66 -3.42
CA GLU A 135 -18.96 8.80 -2.56
C GLU A 135 -18.20 10.07 -2.94
N GLN A 136 -16.92 9.94 -3.31
CA GLN A 136 -16.07 11.09 -3.65
C GLN A 136 -15.98 11.38 -5.17
N GLY A 137 -16.51 10.48 -6.02
CA GLY A 137 -16.42 10.61 -7.47
C GLY A 137 -14.98 10.61 -8.01
N PHE A 138 -14.04 10.03 -7.25
CA PHE A 138 -12.63 10.02 -7.61
C PHE A 138 -12.40 9.10 -8.80
N ALA A 139 -11.98 9.67 -9.93
CA ALA A 139 -11.64 8.96 -11.16
C ALA A 139 -10.11 8.81 -11.39
N GLY A 140 -9.29 9.21 -10.42
CA GLY A 140 -7.83 9.03 -10.48
C GLY A 140 -7.42 7.56 -10.33
N TYR A 141 -6.13 7.28 -10.53
CA TYR A 141 -5.62 5.91 -10.56
C TYR A 141 -5.65 5.26 -9.17
N ILE A 142 -6.09 4.01 -9.06
CA ILE A 142 -6.09 3.22 -7.82
C ILE A 142 -5.36 1.90 -8.05
N HIS A 143 -4.25 1.73 -7.34
CA HIS A 143 -3.50 0.48 -7.27
C HIS A 143 -3.69 -0.13 -5.88
N LEU A 144 -4.34 -1.29 -5.81
CA LEU A 144 -4.41 -2.08 -4.59
C LEU A 144 -3.40 -3.22 -4.62
N LYS A 145 -2.59 -3.32 -3.57
CA LYS A 145 -1.81 -4.53 -3.33
C LYS A 145 -2.65 -5.51 -2.52
N THR A 146 -3.04 -6.59 -3.17
CA THR A 146 -3.93 -7.60 -2.59
C THR A 146 -3.25 -8.41 -1.50
N ILE A 147 -4.06 -8.97 -0.61
CA ILE A 147 -3.62 -9.94 0.40
C ILE A 147 -3.93 -11.33 -0.16
N PRO A 148 -2.92 -12.13 -0.54
CA PRO A 148 -3.11 -13.45 -1.14
C PRO A 148 -4.01 -14.39 -0.36
N GLU A 149 -3.89 -14.34 0.97
CA GLU A 149 -4.60 -15.22 1.88
C GLU A 149 -6.06 -14.80 2.12
N ALA A 150 -6.52 -13.73 1.45
CA ALA A 150 -7.92 -13.34 1.46
C ALA A 150 -8.75 -14.18 0.49
N SER A 151 -10.04 -14.24 0.72
CA SER A 151 -11.00 -14.97 -0.10
C SER A 151 -10.92 -14.53 -1.58
N PRO A 152 -10.96 -15.48 -2.53
CA PRO A 152 -11.08 -15.21 -3.96
C PRO A 152 -12.12 -14.16 -4.34
N TRP A 153 -13.28 -14.21 -3.67
CA TRP A 153 -14.36 -13.27 -3.92
C TRP A 153 -13.97 -11.84 -3.53
N LEU A 154 -13.19 -11.65 -2.47
CA LEU A 154 -12.68 -10.32 -2.10
C LEU A 154 -11.68 -9.79 -3.12
N ILE A 155 -10.85 -10.67 -3.72
CA ILE A 155 -9.93 -10.28 -4.79
C ILE A 155 -10.71 -9.79 -6.02
N GLU A 156 -11.75 -10.53 -6.43
CA GLU A 156 -12.65 -10.13 -7.50
C GLU A 156 -13.33 -8.78 -7.19
N GLN A 157 -13.86 -8.62 -5.97
CA GLN A 157 -14.47 -7.36 -5.55
C GLN A 157 -13.49 -6.20 -5.59
N ALA A 158 -12.21 -6.41 -5.28
CA ALA A 158 -11.20 -5.37 -5.38
C ALA A 158 -10.96 -4.92 -6.83
N GLY A 159 -11.01 -5.85 -7.78
CA GLY A 159 -10.88 -5.57 -9.21
C GLY A 159 -11.99 -4.67 -9.77
N LEU A 160 -13.18 -4.67 -9.16
CA LEU A 160 -14.29 -3.78 -9.57
C LEU A 160 -14.04 -2.30 -9.25
N TRP A 161 -13.15 -2.00 -8.30
CA TRP A 161 -12.94 -0.64 -7.80
C TRP A 161 -11.53 -0.09 -8.07
N ALA A 162 -10.55 -0.96 -8.32
CA ALA A 162 -9.17 -0.61 -8.60
C ALA A 162 -8.86 -0.60 -10.11
N ASP A 163 -7.90 0.21 -10.53
CA ASP A 163 -7.36 0.19 -11.91
C ASP A 163 -6.25 -0.85 -12.06
N ARG A 164 -5.62 -1.24 -10.95
CA ARG A 164 -4.56 -2.25 -10.92
C ARG A 164 -4.56 -3.02 -9.60
N LEU A 165 -4.47 -4.34 -9.73
CA LEU A 165 -4.15 -5.23 -8.64
C LEU A 165 -2.69 -5.69 -8.76
N SER A 166 -2.04 -5.91 -7.63
CA SER A 166 -0.76 -6.61 -7.60
C SER A 166 -0.64 -7.49 -6.37
N ILE A 167 0.28 -8.44 -6.46
CA ILE A 167 0.60 -9.39 -5.42
C ILE A 167 2.09 -9.73 -5.53
N ASN A 168 2.70 -10.08 -4.41
CA ASN A 168 4.08 -10.54 -4.39
C ASN A 168 4.10 -12.07 -4.32
N LEU A 169 4.94 -12.68 -5.17
CA LEU A 169 5.31 -14.10 -5.03
C LEU A 169 6.19 -14.36 -3.79
N GLU A 170 6.85 -13.30 -3.30
CA GLU A 170 7.74 -13.28 -2.12
C GLU A 170 9.06 -14.04 -2.32
N LEU A 171 9.01 -15.36 -2.50
CA LEU A 171 10.18 -16.23 -2.57
C LEU A 171 10.02 -17.27 -3.70
N PRO A 172 11.10 -17.65 -4.38
CA PRO A 172 11.02 -18.47 -5.60
C PRO A 172 10.71 -19.96 -5.35
N THR A 173 10.85 -20.44 -4.11
CA THR A 173 10.62 -21.85 -3.76
C THR A 173 9.73 -21.99 -2.53
N ASN A 174 8.91 -23.04 -2.48
CA ASN A 174 8.03 -23.30 -1.31
C ASN A 174 8.83 -23.54 -0.02
N ASP A 175 9.99 -24.22 -0.10
CA ASP A 175 10.84 -24.46 1.07
C ASP A 175 11.37 -23.15 1.67
N SER A 176 11.78 -22.21 0.82
CA SER A 176 12.22 -20.90 1.29
C SER A 176 11.05 -20.07 1.82
N LEU A 177 9.88 -20.12 1.16
CA LEU A 177 8.68 -19.46 1.65
C LEU A 177 8.31 -19.95 3.05
N LYS A 178 8.29 -21.27 3.26
CA LYS A 178 8.00 -21.87 4.57
C LYS A 178 9.04 -21.50 5.64
N ALA A 179 10.32 -21.40 5.26
CA ALA A 179 11.38 -21.04 6.18
C ALA A 179 11.36 -19.56 6.60
N PHE A 180 11.00 -18.65 5.69
CA PHE A 180 11.13 -17.20 5.90
C PHE A 180 9.80 -16.45 6.01
N ALA A 181 8.67 -17.07 5.69
CA ALA A 181 7.32 -16.52 5.82
C ALA A 181 6.31 -17.66 6.07
N PRO A 182 6.40 -18.34 7.23
CA PRO A 182 5.66 -19.58 7.49
C PRO A 182 4.14 -19.42 7.49
N GLU A 183 3.62 -18.21 7.69
CA GLU A 183 2.18 -17.93 7.60
C GLU A 183 1.66 -17.75 6.17
N LYS A 184 2.55 -17.68 5.16
CA LYS A 184 2.19 -17.54 3.75
C LYS A 184 2.11 -18.90 3.06
N ASP A 185 1.22 -19.00 2.10
CA ASP A 185 1.04 -20.19 1.28
C ASP A 185 1.26 -19.89 -0.21
N GLY A 186 2.22 -20.59 -0.82
CA GLY A 186 2.58 -20.41 -2.22
C GLY A 186 1.42 -20.76 -3.17
N VAL A 187 0.63 -21.77 -2.82
CA VAL A 187 -0.55 -22.17 -3.63
C VAL A 187 -1.61 -21.07 -3.59
N SER A 188 -1.91 -20.54 -2.41
CA SER A 188 -2.83 -19.41 -2.26
C SER A 188 -2.37 -18.19 -3.06
N ILE A 189 -1.07 -17.87 -3.06
CA ILE A 189 -0.51 -16.77 -3.86
C ILE A 189 -0.72 -17.00 -5.37
N THR A 190 -0.41 -18.21 -5.87
CA THR A 190 -0.59 -18.53 -7.29
C THR A 190 -2.07 -18.50 -7.68
N ASN A 191 -2.96 -19.08 -6.85
CA ASN A 191 -4.39 -19.08 -7.12
C ASN A 191 -4.98 -17.66 -7.15
N ALA A 192 -4.53 -16.78 -6.25
CA ALA A 192 -4.95 -15.39 -6.25
C ALA A 192 -4.52 -14.68 -7.55
N MET A 193 -3.33 -14.97 -8.07
CA MET A 193 -2.87 -14.41 -9.36
C MET A 193 -3.72 -14.86 -10.54
N GLU A 194 -4.18 -16.12 -10.56
CA GLU A 194 -5.05 -16.64 -11.63
C GLU A 194 -6.44 -15.99 -11.66
N GLN A 195 -6.84 -15.33 -10.57
CA GLN A 195 -8.14 -14.68 -10.41
C GLN A 195 -8.11 -13.16 -10.66
N MET A 196 -6.93 -12.57 -10.88
CA MET A 196 -6.72 -11.15 -11.17
C MET A 196 -6.66 -10.86 -12.67
#